data_AF-A0A3D5Q7K4-F1
#
_entry.id   AF-A0A3D5Q7K4-F1
#
_cell.length_a   1.000
_cell.length_b   1.000
_cell.length_c   1.000
_cell.angle_alpha   90.00
_cell.angle_beta   90.00
_cell.angle_gamma   90.00
#
_symmetry.space_group_name_H-M   'P 1'
#
loop_
_entity.id
_entity.type
_entity.pdbx_description
1 polymer ?
#
loop_
_entity_poly.entity_id
_entity_poly.type
_entity_poly.pdbx_seq_one_letter_code
_entity_poly.pdbx_strand_id
1 'polypeptide(L)'
;PSFSPLLIDLLQDAWLLASTELGHSQLRSGAIMLALLLNADRYLLPSVTRPLADINREQVRKRFDAMTDGSVEQPKHEDGPRKAPAAPSDMDPLKKYATDFTRLAREEKLDPVVCRDPEIDQMIDILCRRRKNNPIVVGDAGVGKSAVVEGLALRIVAGDVPELLRGVELWTLDMGALQAGASVKGEFEKRLKGVIEAVKGSPIPIILFID
;
A
#
# COMPACT_ATOMS: atom_id res chain seq x y z
N PRO A 1 -29.22 12.52 21.53
CA PRO A 1 -28.96 11.22 22.19
C PRO A 1 -27.46 11.04 22.50
N SER A 2 -27.08 11.02 23.79
CA SER A 2 -25.72 10.71 24.23
C SER A 2 -25.57 9.20 24.45
N PHE A 3 -24.43 8.63 24.07
CA PHE A 3 -24.14 7.23 24.35
C PHE A 3 -23.92 6.98 25.85
N SER A 4 -24.26 5.77 26.30
CA SER A 4 -24.01 5.34 27.68
C SER A 4 -22.50 5.19 27.92
N PRO A 5 -21.97 5.65 29.07
CA PRO A 5 -20.56 5.43 29.44
C PRO A 5 -20.16 3.94 29.42
N LEU A 6 -21.09 3.05 29.79
CA LEU A 6 -20.86 1.60 29.77
C LEU A 6 -20.58 1.05 28.37
N LEU A 7 -21.11 1.69 27.32
CA LEU A 7 -20.81 1.30 25.95
C LEU A 7 -19.37 1.65 25.58
N ILE A 8 -18.87 2.79 26.06
CA ILE A 8 -17.50 3.23 25.80
C ILE A 8 -16.51 2.29 26.51
N ASP A 9 -16.78 1.96 27.77
CA ASP A 9 -16.00 0.99 28.54
C ASP A 9 -15.95 -0.39 27.85
N LEU A 10 -17.09 -0.87 27.35
CA LEU A 10 -17.16 -2.13 26.61
C LEU A 10 -16.30 -2.10 25.34
N LEU A 11 -16.33 -1.00 24.59
CA LEU A 11 -15.51 -0.85 23.37
C LEU A 11 -14.02 -0.79 23.69
N GLN A 12 -13.63 -0.18 24.80
CA GLN A 12 -12.24 -0.16 25.27
C GLN A 12 -11.76 -1.55 25.70
N ASP A 13 -12.57 -2.27 26.48
CA ASP A 13 -12.27 -3.64 26.90
C ASP A 13 -12.16 -4.58 25.67
N ALA A 14 -13.07 -4.41 24.71
CA ALA A 14 -13.06 -5.17 23.46
C ALA A 14 -11.83 -4.88 22.60
N TRP A 15 -11.38 -3.61 22.54
CA TRP A 15 -10.15 -3.24 21.84
C TRP A 15 -8.90 -3.81 22.52
N LEU A 16 -8.84 -3.78 23.85
CA LEU A 16 -7.74 -4.35 24.59
C LEU A 16 -7.64 -5.86 24.32
N LEU A 17 -8.76 -6.57 24.36
CA LEU A 17 -8.80 -8.00 24.06
C LEU A 17 -8.42 -8.30 22.61
N ALA A 18 -8.94 -7.53 21.64
CA ALA A 18 -8.66 -7.71 20.22
C ALA A 18 -7.17 -7.52 19.89
N SER A 19 -6.55 -6.47 20.45
CA SER A 19 -5.15 -6.13 20.17
C SER A 19 -4.14 -7.03 20.88
N THR A 20 -4.41 -7.45 22.12
CA THR A 20 -3.45 -8.19 22.94
C THR A 20 -3.52 -9.70 22.78
N GLU A 21 -4.72 -10.25 22.64
CA GLU A 21 -4.93 -11.70 22.64
C GLU A 21 -5.24 -12.26 21.26
N LEU A 22 -6.05 -11.54 20.47
CA LEU A 22 -6.45 -11.98 19.12
C LEU A 22 -5.49 -11.49 18.04
N GLY A 23 -4.64 -10.49 18.33
CA GLY A 23 -3.74 -9.88 17.34
C GLY A 23 -4.48 -9.12 16.23
N HIS A 24 -5.73 -8.72 16.46
CA HIS A 24 -6.54 -8.00 15.49
C HIS A 24 -6.18 -6.50 15.50
N SER A 25 -5.94 -5.93 14.33
CA SER A 25 -5.64 -4.50 14.14
C SER A 25 -6.88 -3.60 14.07
N GLN A 26 -8.07 -4.19 14.07
CA GLN A 26 -9.36 -3.49 13.97
C GLN A 26 -10.36 -4.07 14.97
N LEU A 27 -11.18 -3.20 15.56
CA LEU A 27 -12.26 -3.62 16.45
C LEU A 27 -13.44 -4.15 15.62
N ARG A 28 -13.77 -5.43 15.77
CA ARG A 28 -14.89 -6.08 15.07
C ARG A 28 -16.04 -6.42 16.01
N SER A 29 -17.21 -6.70 15.44
CA SER A 29 -18.42 -7.00 16.22
C SER A 29 -18.25 -8.28 17.06
N GLY A 30 -17.52 -9.27 16.55
CA GLY A 30 -17.20 -10.49 17.28
C GLY A 30 -16.29 -10.25 18.48
N ALA A 31 -15.31 -9.35 18.40
CA ALA A 31 -14.45 -8.99 19.53
C ALA A 31 -15.24 -8.23 20.62
N ILE A 32 -16.17 -7.37 20.20
CA ILE A 32 -17.11 -6.69 21.11
C ILE A 32 -18.01 -7.72 21.82
N MET A 33 -18.55 -8.68 21.07
CA MET A 33 -19.38 -9.75 21.62
C MET A 33 -18.57 -10.64 22.59
N LEU A 34 -17.31 -10.93 22.27
CA LEU A 34 -16.44 -11.73 23.14
C LEU A 34 -16.15 -11.00 24.45
N ALA A 35 -15.81 -9.71 24.40
CA ALA A 35 -15.60 -8.90 25.59
C ALA A 35 -16.88 -8.77 26.43
N LEU A 36 -18.03 -8.64 25.78
CA LEU A 36 -19.34 -8.65 26.42
C LEU A 36 -19.61 -9.99 27.13
N LEU A 37 -19.28 -11.12 26.52
CA LEU A 37 -19.48 -12.45 27.11
C LEU A 37 -18.55 -12.71 28.28
N LEU A 38 -17.30 -12.25 28.20
CA LEU A 38 -16.32 -12.39 29.29
C LEU A 38 -16.73 -11.56 30.51
N ASN A 39 -17.25 -10.36 30.28
CA ASN A 39 -17.66 -9.40 31.32
C ASN A 39 -19.18 -9.21 31.38
N ALA A 40 -19.95 -10.29 31.15
CA ALA A 40 -21.41 -10.23 31.00
C ALA A 40 -22.11 -9.58 32.21
N ASP A 41 -21.64 -9.85 33.42
CA ASP A 41 -22.24 -9.33 34.66
C ASP A 41 -22.02 -7.82 34.86
N ARG A 42 -21.04 -7.23 34.15
CA ARG A 42 -20.75 -5.79 34.17
C ARG A 42 -21.61 -5.01 33.17
N TYR A 43 -21.94 -5.61 32.03
CA TYR A 43 -22.54 -4.92 30.89
C TYR A 43 -23.98 -5.33 30.57
N LEU A 44 -24.43 -6.50 31.02
CA LEU A 44 -25.75 -7.04 30.73
C LEU A 44 -26.62 -7.11 31.98
N LEU A 45 -27.94 -7.05 31.77
CA LEU A 45 -28.90 -7.23 32.85
C LEU A 45 -28.96 -8.70 33.28
N PRO A 46 -29.29 -9.00 34.55
CA PRO A 46 -29.39 -10.37 35.06
C PRO A 46 -30.37 -11.29 34.31
N SER A 47 -31.36 -10.72 33.62
CA SER A 47 -32.29 -11.45 32.76
C SER A 47 -31.63 -11.98 31.48
N VAL A 48 -30.60 -11.29 30.98
CA VAL A 48 -29.87 -11.61 29.75
C VAL A 48 -28.62 -12.46 30.05
N THR A 49 -28.04 -12.33 31.24
CA THR A 49 -26.87 -13.15 31.63
C THR A 49 -27.23 -14.61 31.90
N ARG A 50 -28.43 -14.90 32.43
CA ARG A 50 -28.88 -16.26 32.75
C ARG A 50 -28.83 -17.23 31.55
N PRO A 51 -29.38 -16.89 30.37
CA PRO A 51 -29.26 -17.74 29.18
C PRO A 51 -27.83 -17.90 28.65
N LEU A 52 -26.92 -16.97 28.97
CA LEU A 52 -25.53 -16.99 28.52
C LEU A 52 -24.60 -17.73 29.49
N ALA A 53 -25.11 -18.16 30.65
CA ALA A 53 -24.33 -18.85 31.67
C ALA A 53 -23.82 -20.23 31.20
N ASP A 54 -24.57 -20.90 30.31
CA ASP A 54 -24.21 -22.21 29.77
C ASP A 54 -23.07 -22.14 28.73
N ILE A 55 -22.70 -20.94 28.29
CA ILE A 55 -21.62 -20.74 27.33
C ILE A 55 -20.27 -20.82 28.04
N ASN A 56 -19.41 -21.75 27.61
CA ASN A 56 -18.04 -21.83 28.11
C ASN A 56 -17.20 -20.67 27.53
N ARG A 57 -17.16 -19.56 28.28
CA ARG A 57 -16.50 -18.30 27.91
C ARG A 57 -15.03 -18.50 27.54
N GLU A 58 -14.33 -19.37 28.27
CA GLU A 58 -12.90 -19.65 28.06
C GLU A 58 -12.65 -20.48 26.79
N GLN A 59 -13.56 -21.40 26.45
CA GLN A 59 -13.49 -22.11 25.17
C GLN A 59 -13.81 -21.19 23.99
N VAL A 60 -14.79 -20.30 24.13
CA VAL A 60 -15.14 -19.32 23.08
C VAL A 60 -13.96 -18.39 22.82
N ARG A 61 -13.29 -17.92 23.89
CA ARG A 61 -12.08 -17.10 23.80
C ARG A 61 -10.94 -17.83 23.08
N LYS A 62 -10.63 -19.07 23.45
CA LYS A 62 -9.52 -19.85 22.86
C LYS A 62 -9.76 -20.27 21.41
N ARG A 63 -11.02 -20.49 21.02
CA ARG A 63 -11.39 -20.96 19.67
C ARG A 63 -11.98 -19.85 18.82
N PHE A 64 -11.83 -18.59 19.24
CA PHE A 64 -12.51 -17.46 18.62
C PHE A 64 -12.21 -17.36 17.12
N ASP A 65 -10.93 -17.35 16.73
CA ASP A 65 -10.53 -17.26 15.32
C ASP A 65 -10.96 -18.49 14.50
N ALA A 66 -11.02 -19.67 15.13
CA ALA A 66 -11.50 -20.89 14.47
C ALA A 66 -13.02 -20.90 14.27
N MET A 67 -13.78 -20.20 15.12
CA MET A 67 -15.23 -20.07 15.00
C MET A 67 -15.65 -18.95 14.04
N THR A 68 -14.81 -17.92 13.90
CA THR A 68 -15.03 -16.85 12.92
C THR A 68 -14.52 -17.21 11.54
N ASP A 69 -13.89 -18.37 11.37
CA ASP A 69 -13.39 -18.87 10.08
C ASP A 69 -14.51 -18.96 9.02
N GLY A 70 -14.27 -18.39 7.84
CA GLY A 70 -15.25 -18.26 6.75
C GLY A 70 -16.31 -17.15 6.94
N SER A 71 -16.24 -16.39 8.03
CA SER A 71 -17.19 -15.29 8.32
C SER A 71 -16.63 -13.91 7.97
N VAL A 72 -17.53 -12.92 7.88
CA VAL A 72 -17.18 -11.49 7.81
C VAL A 72 -16.38 -11.01 9.04
N GLU A 73 -16.42 -11.79 10.13
CA GLU A 73 -15.69 -11.55 11.37
C GLU A 73 -14.24 -12.09 11.37
N GLN A 74 -13.80 -12.76 10.30
CA GLN A 74 -12.39 -13.14 10.17
C GLN A 74 -11.49 -11.89 10.21
N PRO A 75 -10.31 -11.97 10.86
CA PRO A 75 -9.30 -10.96 10.70
C PRO A 75 -8.87 -10.88 9.24
N LYS A 76 -9.29 -9.82 8.55
CA LYS A 76 -8.67 -9.40 7.29
C LYS A 76 -7.22 -9.04 7.59
N HIS A 77 -6.32 -10.03 7.50
CA HIS A 77 -4.91 -9.78 7.30
C HIS A 77 -4.79 -9.12 5.92
N GLU A 78 -4.34 -7.87 5.88
CA GLU A 78 -4.04 -7.17 4.64
C GLU A 78 -2.75 -7.76 4.02
N ASP A 79 -2.83 -9.00 3.54
CA ASP A 79 -1.96 -9.54 2.49
C ASP A 79 -2.82 -9.69 1.23
N GLY A 80 -2.83 -8.65 0.38
CA GLY A 80 -3.32 -8.70 -1.00
C GLY A 80 -4.63 -7.93 -1.30
N PRO A 81 -4.80 -7.38 -2.52
CA PRO A 81 -5.25 -6.00 -2.70
C PRO A 81 -6.71 -5.89 -3.19
N ARG A 82 -7.49 -4.99 -2.58
CA ARG A 82 -8.58 -4.28 -3.29
C ARG A 82 -9.05 -3.00 -2.60
N LYS A 83 -8.69 -1.88 -3.24
CA LYS A 83 -9.35 -0.55 -3.31
C LYS A 83 -10.49 -0.25 -2.32
N ALA A 84 -10.24 0.70 -1.42
CA ALA A 84 -11.18 1.71 -0.96
C ALA A 84 -10.37 2.96 -0.49
N PRO A 85 -10.96 4.17 -0.47
CA PRO A 85 -10.28 5.43 -0.79
C PRO A 85 -9.34 5.92 0.31
N ALA A 86 -8.27 6.55 -0.14
CA ALA A 86 -7.22 7.15 0.67
C ALA A 86 -7.78 8.13 1.72
N ALA A 87 -7.56 7.80 2.99
CA ALA A 87 -7.14 8.80 3.97
C ALA A 87 -5.60 8.76 4.01
N PRO A 88 -4.92 9.92 4.10
CA PRO A 88 -3.50 10.03 3.80
C PRO A 88 -2.69 9.37 4.91
N SER A 89 -2.28 8.12 4.70
CA SER A 89 -1.12 7.56 5.39
C SER A 89 0.07 8.44 5.09
N ASP A 90 0.84 8.81 6.11
CA ASP A 90 2.11 9.52 6.03
C ASP A 90 2.82 9.30 4.69
N MET A 91 2.83 10.37 3.88
CA MET A 91 3.62 10.59 2.66
C MET A 91 4.34 9.35 2.13
N ASP A 92 3.68 8.60 1.24
CA ASP A 92 4.31 7.59 0.41
C ASP A 92 5.65 8.14 -0.13
N PRO A 93 6.81 7.59 0.30
CA PRO A 93 8.12 8.13 -0.05
C PRO A 93 8.29 8.25 -1.57
N LEU A 94 7.66 7.35 -2.33
CA LEU A 94 7.63 7.38 -3.77
C LEU A 94 6.95 8.66 -4.28
N LYS A 95 5.79 9.05 -3.74
CA LYS A 95 5.09 10.29 -4.14
C LYS A 95 5.81 11.56 -3.70
N LYS A 96 6.64 11.49 -2.66
CA LYS A 96 7.39 12.64 -2.15
C LYS A 96 8.67 12.92 -2.96
N TYR A 97 9.34 11.87 -3.42
CA TYR A 97 10.65 11.96 -4.06
C TYR A 97 10.68 11.48 -5.51
N ALA A 98 9.54 11.06 -6.06
CA ALA A 98 9.42 10.65 -7.45
C ALA A 98 8.12 11.17 -8.08
N THR A 99 8.14 11.26 -9.41
CA THR A 99 7.01 11.73 -10.21
C THR A 99 6.54 10.61 -11.14
N ASP A 100 5.25 10.31 -11.12
CA ASP A 100 4.62 9.33 -12.02
C ASP A 100 4.44 9.91 -13.43
N PHE A 101 5.28 9.46 -14.36
CA PHE A 101 5.23 9.86 -15.76
C PHE A 101 4.09 9.15 -16.51
N THR A 102 3.72 7.92 -16.13
CA THR A 102 2.55 7.27 -16.73
C THR A 102 1.24 7.98 -16.39
N ARG A 103 1.12 8.55 -15.19
CA ARG A 103 -0.02 9.42 -14.86
C ARG A 103 0.03 10.71 -15.67
N LEU A 104 1.18 11.37 -15.79
CA LEU A 104 1.31 12.58 -16.62
C LEU A 104 0.96 12.30 -18.09
N ALA A 105 1.36 11.15 -18.62
CA ALA A 105 1.00 10.69 -19.96
C ALA A 105 -0.52 10.49 -20.11
N ARG A 106 -1.19 9.85 -19.13
CA ARG A 106 -2.66 9.69 -19.13
C ARG A 106 -3.41 11.02 -19.03
N GLU A 107 -2.80 12.00 -18.38
CA GLU A 107 -3.33 13.36 -18.24
C GLU A 107 -2.95 14.27 -19.42
N GLU A 108 -2.30 13.75 -20.47
CA GLU A 108 -1.83 14.49 -21.65
C GLU A 108 -0.92 15.69 -21.30
N LYS A 109 -0.17 15.57 -20.20
CA LYS A 109 0.78 16.60 -19.73
C LYS A 109 2.20 16.40 -20.21
N LEU A 110 2.50 15.27 -20.86
CA LEU A 110 3.79 15.03 -21.49
C LEU A 110 3.73 15.50 -22.94
N ASP A 111 4.80 16.13 -23.38
CA ASP A 111 4.94 16.54 -24.77
C ASP A 111 5.11 15.32 -25.68
N PRO A 112 4.56 15.36 -26.91
CA PRO A 112 4.74 14.27 -27.86
C PRO A 112 6.21 14.18 -28.26
N VAL A 113 6.78 12.98 -28.10
CA VAL A 113 8.17 12.72 -28.45
C VAL A 113 8.26 12.23 -29.89
N VAL A 114 9.03 12.93 -30.72
CA VAL A 114 9.24 12.63 -32.14
C VAL A 114 10.68 12.24 -32.42
N CYS A 115 10.87 11.36 -33.42
CA CYS A 115 12.19 10.93 -33.90
C CYS A 115 13.07 10.23 -32.85
N ARG A 116 12.47 9.53 -31.88
CA ARG A 116 13.15 8.74 -30.84
C ARG A 116 12.67 7.30 -30.75
N ASP A 117 11.90 6.84 -31.74
CA ASP A 117 11.35 5.49 -31.77
C ASP A 117 12.43 4.39 -31.64
N PRO A 118 13.58 4.47 -32.34
CA PRO A 118 14.62 3.45 -32.23
C PRO A 118 15.20 3.33 -30.82
N GLU A 119 15.43 4.45 -30.13
CA GLU A 119 15.94 4.47 -28.75
C GLU A 119 14.90 3.94 -27.76
N ILE A 120 13.63 4.26 -27.96
CA ILE A 120 12.52 3.75 -27.13
C ILE A 120 12.34 2.24 -27.34
N ASP A 121 12.37 1.76 -28.59
CA ASP A 121 12.31 0.32 -28.93
C ASP A 121 13.46 -0.44 -28.27
N GLN A 122 14.69 0.10 -28.35
CA GLN A 122 15.84 -0.51 -27.70
C GLN A 122 15.69 -0.57 -26.17
N MET A 123 15.08 0.45 -25.57
CA MET A 123 14.81 0.50 -24.14
C MET A 123 13.79 -0.58 -23.73
N ILE A 124 12.69 -0.71 -24.49
CA ILE A 124 11.65 -1.73 -24.31
C ILE A 124 12.28 -3.13 -24.42
N ASP A 125 13.12 -3.36 -25.42
CA ASP A 125 13.81 -4.62 -25.63
C ASP A 125 14.72 -5.01 -24.46
N ILE A 126 15.42 -4.03 -23.86
CA ILE A 126 16.27 -4.28 -22.69
C ILE A 126 15.40 -4.60 -21.47
N LEU A 127 14.34 -3.83 -21.23
CA LEU A 127 13.42 -4.03 -20.10
C LEU A 127 12.75 -5.40 -20.12
N CYS A 128 12.45 -5.94 -21.31
CA CYS A 128 11.85 -7.26 -21.49
C CYS A 128 12.82 -8.44 -21.25
N ARG A 129 14.11 -8.20 -21.03
CA ARG A 129 15.10 -9.29 -20.83
C ARG A 129 14.89 -9.97 -19.48
N ARG A 130 15.13 -11.29 -19.43
CA ARG A 130 15.10 -12.04 -18.15
C ARG A 130 16.23 -11.69 -17.19
N ARG A 131 17.37 -11.22 -17.72
CA ARG A 131 18.57 -10.84 -16.96
C ARG A 131 19.15 -9.57 -17.54
N LYS A 132 19.75 -8.74 -16.70
CA LYS A 132 20.33 -7.44 -17.10
C LYS A 132 19.30 -6.56 -17.83
N ASN A 133 18.14 -6.41 -17.20
CA ASN A 133 17.00 -5.68 -17.74
C ASN A 133 16.97 -4.19 -17.36
N ASN A 134 18.11 -3.63 -16.93
CA ASN A 134 18.23 -2.22 -16.58
C ASN A 134 18.88 -1.48 -17.75
N PRO A 135 18.12 -0.72 -18.56
CA PRO A 135 18.68 0.09 -19.63
C PRO A 135 19.49 1.25 -19.05
N ILE A 136 20.54 1.67 -19.77
CA ILE A 136 21.36 2.84 -19.43
C ILE A 136 21.37 3.75 -20.67
N VAL A 137 20.82 4.96 -20.54
CA VAL A 137 20.77 5.94 -21.62
C VAL A 137 22.03 6.78 -21.60
N VAL A 138 22.84 6.66 -22.66
CA VAL A 138 24.11 7.39 -22.81
C VAL A 138 24.02 8.42 -23.94
N GLY A 139 24.76 9.51 -23.80
CA GLY A 139 24.77 10.64 -24.75
C GLY A 139 25.30 11.91 -24.09
N ASP A 140 25.49 12.96 -24.90
CA ASP A 140 25.94 14.26 -24.38
C ASP A 140 24.87 14.94 -23.53
N ALA A 141 25.26 15.92 -22.72
CA ALA A 141 24.31 16.72 -21.95
C ALA A 141 23.42 17.53 -22.91
N GLY A 142 22.12 17.60 -22.63
CA GLY A 142 21.17 18.40 -23.41
C GLY A 142 20.62 17.74 -24.69
N VAL A 143 20.99 16.51 -25.01
CA VAL A 143 20.45 15.78 -26.19
C VAL A 143 19.01 15.28 -26.02
N GLY A 144 18.39 15.55 -24.87
CA GLY A 144 17.02 15.13 -24.57
C GLY A 144 16.89 13.66 -24.15
N LYS A 145 17.80 13.15 -23.30
CA LYS A 145 17.71 11.78 -22.76
C LYS A 145 16.39 11.54 -22.03
N SER A 146 15.92 12.54 -21.30
CA SER A 146 14.64 12.52 -20.58
C SER A 146 13.45 12.37 -21.53
N ALA A 147 13.54 12.89 -22.76
CA ALA A 147 12.48 12.72 -23.76
C ALA A 147 12.29 11.25 -24.16
N VAL A 148 13.35 10.43 -24.13
CA VAL A 148 13.21 8.99 -24.40
C VAL A 148 12.37 8.32 -23.31
N VAL A 149 12.50 8.76 -22.06
CA VAL A 149 11.74 8.26 -20.91
C VAL A 149 10.29 8.71 -20.97
N GLU A 150 10.04 9.96 -21.35
CA GLU A 150 8.69 10.48 -21.60
C GLU A 150 8.00 9.73 -22.74
N GLY A 151 8.72 9.47 -23.84
CA GLY A 151 8.25 8.66 -24.96
C GLY A 151 7.91 7.22 -24.54
N LEU A 152 8.71 6.61 -23.67
CA LEU A 152 8.39 5.31 -23.09
C LEU A 152 7.08 5.37 -22.27
N ALA A 153 6.87 6.40 -21.45
CA ALA A 153 5.64 6.57 -20.68
C ALA A 153 4.40 6.65 -21.58
N LEU A 154 4.50 7.42 -22.68
CA LEU A 154 3.44 7.55 -23.67
C LEU A 154 3.11 6.19 -24.31
N ARG A 155 4.12 5.39 -24.69
CA ARG A 155 3.88 4.06 -25.29
C ARG A 155 3.28 3.05 -24.31
N ILE A 156 3.71 3.08 -23.05
CA ILE A 156 3.11 2.24 -21.99
C ILE A 156 1.62 2.56 -21.83
N VAL A 157 1.25 3.86 -21.80
CA VAL A 157 -0.15 4.30 -21.68
C VAL A 157 -0.97 3.98 -22.92
N ALA A 158 -0.39 4.15 -24.11
CA ALA A 158 -1.03 3.78 -25.37
C ALA A 158 -1.20 2.25 -25.54
N GLY A 159 -0.51 1.44 -24.72
CA GLY A 159 -0.49 -0.02 -24.84
C GLY A 159 0.38 -0.53 -25.98
N ASP A 160 1.20 0.34 -26.58
CA ASP A 160 2.17 0.04 -27.65
C ASP A 160 3.48 -0.51 -27.06
N VAL A 161 3.35 -1.52 -26.21
CA VAL A 161 4.45 -2.22 -25.55
C VAL A 161 4.13 -3.72 -25.43
N PRO A 162 5.15 -4.59 -25.33
CA PRO A 162 4.95 -6.02 -25.08
C PRO A 162 4.13 -6.27 -23.81
N GLU A 163 3.46 -7.43 -23.73
CA GLU A 163 2.58 -7.77 -22.60
C GLU A 163 3.26 -7.67 -21.24
N LEU A 164 4.56 -7.95 -21.16
CA LEU A 164 5.36 -7.83 -19.94
C LEU A 164 5.40 -6.41 -19.37
N LEU A 165 5.25 -5.39 -20.22
CA LEU A 165 5.32 -3.98 -19.84
C LEU A 165 3.94 -3.31 -19.82
N ARG A 166 2.86 -4.04 -20.13
CA ARG A 166 1.51 -3.47 -20.08
C ARG A 166 1.07 -3.27 -18.63
N GLY A 167 0.53 -2.09 -18.35
CA GLY A 167 0.03 -1.74 -17.03
C GLY A 167 1.13 -1.49 -15.98
N VAL A 168 2.40 -1.48 -16.39
CA VAL A 168 3.53 -1.05 -15.57
C VAL A 168 3.48 0.46 -15.38
N GLU A 169 3.88 0.97 -14.22
CA GLU A 169 4.01 2.40 -13.98
C GLU A 169 5.46 2.86 -14.16
N LEU A 170 5.64 4.04 -14.76
CA LEU A 170 6.96 4.66 -14.94
C LEU A 170 7.06 5.86 -13.99
N TRP A 171 8.02 5.78 -13.07
CA TRP A 171 8.28 6.81 -12.08
C TRP A 171 9.68 7.37 -12.26
N THR A 172 9.82 8.70 -12.19
CA THR A 172 11.10 9.40 -12.28
C THR A 172 11.51 9.89 -10.90
N LEU A 173 12.70 9.50 -10.44
CA LEU A 173 13.25 9.90 -9.17
C LEU A 173 13.80 11.33 -9.24
N ASP A 174 13.38 12.20 -8.32
CA ASP A 174 13.93 13.55 -8.16
C ASP A 174 15.10 13.52 -7.17
N MET A 175 16.31 13.53 -7.72
CA MET A 175 17.54 13.57 -6.94
C MET A 175 17.69 14.88 -6.16
N GLY A 176 17.16 15.99 -6.67
CA GLY A 176 17.15 17.28 -5.98
C GLY A 176 16.27 17.26 -4.74
N ALA A 177 15.07 16.71 -4.84
CA ALA A 177 14.16 16.53 -3.70
C ALA A 177 14.73 15.59 -2.62
N LEU A 178 15.46 14.55 -3.03
CA LEU A 178 16.15 13.66 -2.09
C LEU A 178 17.27 14.36 -1.32
N GLN A 179 18.06 15.19 -2.00
CA GLN A 179 19.17 15.95 -1.41
C GLN A 179 18.69 17.15 -0.58
N ALA A 180 17.58 17.78 -0.99
CA ALA A 180 17.01 18.92 -0.30
C ALA A 180 16.64 18.56 1.15
N GLY A 181 17.28 19.23 2.10
CA GLY A 181 17.05 19.00 3.53
C GLY A 181 17.62 17.68 4.07
N ALA A 182 18.49 16.99 3.33
CA ALA A 182 19.29 15.88 3.85
C ALA A 182 20.63 16.44 4.37
N SER A 183 20.59 17.09 5.53
CA SER A 183 21.78 17.77 6.11
C SER A 183 22.72 16.82 6.85
N VAL A 184 22.23 15.64 7.24
CA VAL A 184 22.98 14.64 8.00
C VAL A 184 23.43 13.50 7.08
N LYS A 185 24.71 13.14 7.16
CA LYS A 185 25.30 12.01 6.43
C LYS A 185 24.53 10.72 6.78
N GLY A 186 23.83 10.15 5.80
CA GLY A 186 23.00 8.94 5.95
C GLY A 186 21.48 9.18 5.79
N GLU A 187 21.01 10.42 5.87
CA GLU A 187 19.58 10.70 5.67
C GLU A 187 19.15 10.48 4.21
N PHE A 188 20.00 10.89 3.26
CA PHE A 188 19.82 10.60 1.84
C PHE A 188 19.67 9.10 1.57
N GLU A 189 20.58 8.28 2.11
CA GLU A 189 20.53 6.82 1.94
C GLU A 189 19.26 6.22 2.54
N LYS A 190 18.82 6.72 3.71
CA LYS A 190 17.56 6.30 4.33
C LYS A 190 16.36 6.64 3.44
N ARG A 191 16.33 7.82 2.84
CA ARG A 191 15.26 8.25 1.91
C ARG A 191 15.25 7.41 0.63
N LEU A 192 16.42 7.23 0.00
CA LEU A 192 16.58 6.40 -1.20
C LEU A 192 16.14 4.96 -0.94
N LYS A 193 16.56 4.39 0.20
CA LYS A 193 16.13 3.04 0.61
C LYS A 193 14.62 2.97 0.79
N GLY A 194 14.00 3.99 1.38
CA GLY A 194 12.55 4.11 1.50
C GLY A 194 11.84 4.08 0.13
N VAL A 195 12.36 4.80 -0.86
CA VAL A 195 11.81 4.79 -2.22
C VAL A 195 11.95 3.41 -2.87
N ILE A 196 13.13 2.78 -2.76
CA ILE A 196 13.37 1.44 -3.33
C ILE A 196 12.42 0.40 -2.72
N GLU A 197 12.22 0.43 -1.40
CA GLU A 197 11.30 -0.50 -0.73
C GLU A 197 9.84 -0.23 -1.12
N ALA A 198 9.44 1.04 -1.31
CA ALA A 198 8.12 1.38 -1.84
C ALA A 198 7.91 0.84 -3.26
N VAL A 199 8.92 0.94 -4.13
CA VAL A 199 8.90 0.38 -5.49
C VAL A 199 8.76 -1.15 -5.46
N LYS A 200 9.52 -1.83 -4.61
CA LYS A 200 9.47 -3.31 -4.48
C LYS A 200 8.17 -3.82 -3.89
N GLY A 201 7.60 -3.08 -2.94
CA GLY A 201 6.34 -3.44 -2.26
C GLY A 201 5.10 -3.09 -3.08
N SER A 202 5.24 -2.42 -4.22
CA SER A 202 4.10 -2.02 -5.04
C SER A 202 3.38 -3.23 -5.63
N PRO A 203 2.03 -3.28 -5.54
CA PRO A 203 1.23 -4.33 -6.19
C PRO A 203 1.22 -4.20 -7.71
N ILE A 204 1.56 -3.02 -8.23
CA ILE A 204 1.72 -2.74 -9.65
C ILE A 204 3.23 -2.69 -9.94
N PRO A 205 3.74 -3.40 -10.96
CA PRO A 205 5.16 -3.30 -11.30
C PRO A 205 5.53 -1.86 -11.66
N ILE A 206 6.65 -1.38 -11.12
CA ILE A 206 7.14 -0.02 -11.35
C ILE A 206 8.52 -0.09 -12.01
N ILE A 207 8.69 0.69 -13.08
CA ILE A 207 10.00 1.07 -13.61
C ILE A 207 10.39 2.39 -12.97
N LEU A 208 11.55 2.42 -12.32
CA LEU A 208 12.11 3.62 -11.73
C LEU A 208 13.21 4.18 -12.64
N PHE A 209 12.99 5.38 -13.18
CA PHE A 209 13.99 6.16 -13.88
C PHE A 209 14.78 7.03 -12.90
N ILE A 210 16.10 7.08 -13.10
CA ILE A 210 17.05 7.87 -12.30
C ILE A 210 17.90 8.66 -13.30
N ASP A 211 17.88 9.98 -13.19
CA ASP A 211 18.73 10.90 -13.95
C ASP A 211 20.09 11.10 -13.28
#